data_AF-A0A7Z0PWS6-F1
#
_entry.id   AF-A0A7Z0PWS6-F1
#
_cell.length_a   1.000
_cell.length_b   1.000
_cell.length_c   1.000
_cell.angle_alpha   90.00
_cell.angle_beta   90.00
_cell.angle_gamma   90.00
#
_symmetry.space_group_name_H-M   'P 1'
#
loop_
_entity.id
_entity.type
_entity.pdbx_description
1 polymer ?
#
loop_
_entity_poly.entity_id
_entity_poly.type
_entity_poly.pdbx_seq_one_letter_code
_entity_poly.pdbx_strand_id
1 'polypeptide(L)' 'VQTEVDANYQQICRFWTPSAAAYKGVGQTYVDDPQMRANFDRIAEGLAVYQRDAMTVYADARLS' A
#
# COMPACT_ATOMS: atom_id res chain seq x y z
N VAL A 1 -10.14 6.86 3.10
CA VAL A 1 -9.34 5.67 2.70
C VAL A 1 -8.77 5.85 1.30
N GLN A 2 -9.57 5.79 0.22
CA GLN A 2 -9.00 5.84 -1.16
C GLN A 2 -8.27 7.15 -1.50
N THR A 3 -8.66 8.30 -0.92
CA THR A 3 -7.90 9.56 -1.03
C THR A 3 -6.51 9.47 -0.42
N GLU A 4 -6.37 8.81 0.73
CA GLU A 4 -5.07 8.61 1.39
C GLU A 4 -4.19 7.63 0.59
N VAL A 5 -4.82 6.62 -0.02
CA VAL A 5 -4.12 5.67 -0.90
C VAL A 5 -3.66 6.36 -2.19
N ASP A 6 -4.47 7.25 -2.77
CA ASP A 6 -4.02 8.11 -3.89
C ASP A 6 -2.84 8.97 -3.46
N ALA A 7 -2.91 9.65 -2.31
CA ALA A 7 -1.79 10.43 -1.81
C ALA A 7 -0.51 9.58 -1.63
N ASN A 8 -0.64 8.36 -1.11
CA ASN A 8 0.46 7.40 -1.03
C ASN A 8 1.02 7.02 -2.42
N TYR A 9 0.15 6.72 -3.39
CA TYR A 9 0.55 6.45 -4.78
C TYR A 9 1.31 7.65 -5.38
N GLN A 10 0.78 8.87 -5.24
CA GLN A 10 1.44 10.09 -5.73
C GLN A 10 2.80 10.34 -5.05
N GLN A 11 2.97 9.99 -3.77
CA GLN A 11 4.28 10.07 -3.11
C GLN A 11 5.27 9.08 -3.74
N ILE A 12 4.85 7.85 -4.02
CA ILE A 12 5.70 6.85 -4.67
C ILE A 12 6.08 7.29 -6.09
N CYS A 13 5.13 7.86 -6.84
CA CYS A 13 5.35 8.42 -8.19
C CYS A 13 6.44 9.49 -8.27
N ARG A 14 6.79 10.15 -7.16
CA ARG A 14 7.91 11.10 -7.12
C ARG A 14 9.27 10.44 -7.29
N PHE A 15 9.38 9.16 -6.98
CA PHE A 15 10.61 8.38 -7.11
C PHE A 15 10.59 7.48 -8.35
N TRP A 16 9.44 6.86 -8.63
CA TRP A 16 9.19 6.03 -9.81
C TRP A 16 7.68 5.81 -10.01
N THR A 17 7.24 5.58 -11.24
CA THR A 17 5.81 5.30 -11.50
C THR A 17 5.56 3.79 -11.56
N PRO A 18 4.95 3.18 -10.53
CA PRO A 18 4.70 1.74 -10.52
C PRO A 18 3.50 1.39 -11.43
N SER A 19 3.53 0.21 -12.04
CA SER A 19 2.34 -0.41 -12.61
C SER A 19 1.37 -0.86 -11.50
N ALA A 20 0.13 -1.21 -11.86
CA ALA A 20 -0.83 -1.80 -10.90
C ALA A 20 -0.22 -2.99 -10.12
N ALA A 21 0.46 -3.90 -10.82
CA ALA A 21 1.10 -5.06 -10.20
C ALA A 21 2.23 -4.65 -9.25
N ALA A 22 3.07 -3.68 -9.64
CA ALA A 22 4.14 -3.19 -8.79
C ALA A 22 3.61 -2.49 -7.53
N TYR A 23 2.54 -1.68 -7.66
CA TYR A 23 1.93 -1.00 -6.51
C TYR A 23 1.31 -1.98 -5.51
N LYS A 24 0.65 -3.05 -6.00
CA LYS A 24 0.20 -4.16 -5.14
C LYS A 24 1.36 -4.86 -4.44
N GLY A 25 2.48 -5.06 -5.14
CA GLY A 25 3.71 -5.61 -4.58
C GLY A 25 4.24 -4.78 -3.40
N VAL A 26 4.21 -3.44 -3.50
CA VAL A 26 4.57 -2.56 -2.38
C VAL A 26 3.66 -2.79 -1.17
N GLY A 27 2.36 -2.87 -1.38
CA GLY A 27 1.41 -3.18 -0.30
C GLY A 27 1.66 -4.54 0.33
N GLN A 28 2.04 -5.54 -0.47
CA GLN A 28 2.34 -6.88 0.03
C GLN A 28 3.59 -6.90 0.94
N THR A 29 4.60 -6.09 0.64
CA THR A 29 5.78 -5.91 1.52
C THR A 29 5.40 -5.43 2.92
N TYR A 30 4.33 -4.65 3.09
CA TYR A 30 3.88 -4.20 4.41
C TYR A 30 3.42 -5.36 5.31
N VAL A 31 3.01 -6.49 4.71
CA VAL A 31 2.55 -7.68 5.41
C VAL A 31 3.67 -8.72 5.53
N ASP A 32 4.44 -8.92 4.47
CA ASP A 32 5.43 -9.99 4.39
C ASP A 32 6.72 -9.68 5.17
N ASP A 33 7.11 -8.40 5.27
CA ASP A 33 8.24 -7.98 6.08
C ASP A 33 7.80 -7.79 7.55
N PRO A 34 8.31 -8.60 8.51
CA PRO A 34 7.92 -8.50 9.91
C PRO A 34 8.19 -7.13 10.54
N GLN A 35 9.25 -6.44 10.11
CA GLN A 35 9.58 -5.10 10.61
C GLN A 35 8.57 -4.07 10.10
N MET A 36 8.21 -4.14 8.81
CA MET A 36 7.16 -3.28 8.26
C MET A 36 5.82 -3.56 8.91
N ARG A 37 5.44 -4.84 9.04
CA ARG A 37 4.20 -5.26 9.69
C ARG A 37 4.10 -4.72 11.12
N ALA A 38 5.17 -4.88 11.91
CA ALA A 38 5.24 -4.36 13.28
C ALA A 38 5.09 -2.83 13.34
N ASN A 39 5.61 -2.09 12.37
CA ASN A 39 5.49 -0.62 12.33
C ASN A 39 4.03 -0.16 12.18
N PHE A 40 3.26 -0.84 11.32
CA PHE A 40 1.84 -0.56 11.15
C PHE A 40 1.02 -1.05 12.34
N ASP A 41 1.27 -2.28 12.81
CA ASP A 41 0.49 -2.88 13.90
C ASP A 41 0.67 -2.15 15.25
N ARG A 42 1.82 -1.47 15.44
CA ARG A 42 2.05 -0.58 16.58
C ARG A 42 1.06 0.60 16.61
N ILE A 43 0.54 1.03 15.46
CA ILE A 43 -0.47 2.10 15.37
C ILE A 43 -1.85 1.53 15.65
N ALA A 44 -2.20 0.44 14.99
CA ALA A 44 -3.42 -0.31 15.23
C ALA A 44 -3.23 -1.76 14.75
N GLU A 45 -3.68 -2.73 15.55
CA GLU A 45 -3.59 -4.14 15.20
C GLU A 45 -4.28 -4.41 13.85
N GLY A 46 -3.57 -5.05 12.92
CA GLY A 46 -4.09 -5.41 11.60
C GLY A 46 -4.00 -4.29 10.57
N LEU A 47 -3.42 -3.13 10.91
CA LEU A 47 -3.31 -2.00 9.99
C LEU A 47 -2.47 -2.33 8.75
N ALA A 48 -1.44 -3.18 8.87
CA ALA A 48 -0.63 -3.61 7.72
C ALA A 48 -1.49 -4.28 6.63
N VAL A 49 -2.37 -5.21 7.06
CA VAL A 49 -3.27 -5.95 6.17
C VAL A 49 -4.30 -5.01 5.57
N TYR A 50 -4.88 -4.14 6.38
CA TYR A 50 -5.83 -3.12 5.92
C TYR A 50 -5.22 -2.22 4.83
N GLN A 51 -3.98 -1.76 5.02
CA GLN A 51 -3.30 -0.90 4.06
C GLN A 51 -3.03 -1.65 2.74
N ARG A 52 -2.56 -2.90 2.81
CA ARG A 52 -2.33 -3.77 1.64
C ARG A 52 -3.61 -3.97 0.83
N ASP A 53 -4.72 -4.26 1.51
CA ASP A 53 -6.02 -4.47 0.87
C ASP A 53 -6.53 -3.18 0.21
N ALA A 54 -6.39 -2.03 0.89
CA ALA A 54 -6.79 -0.74 0.36
C ALA A 54 -5.98 -0.33 -0.88
N MET A 55 -4.67 -0.60 -0.88
CA MET A 55 -3.78 -0.39 -2.04
C MET A 55 -4.14 -1.31 -3.21
N THR A 56 -4.55 -2.55 -2.93
CA THR A 56 -5.00 -3.51 -3.95
C THR A 56 -6.24 -3.01 -4.66
N VAL A 57 -7.27 -2.62 -3.91
CA VAL A 57 -8.51 -2.04 -4.46
C VAL A 57 -8.23 -0.78 -5.26
N TYR A 58 -7.32 0.08 -4.78
CA TYR A 58 -6.93 1.28 -5.50
C TYR A 58 -6.27 0.96 -6.85
N ALA A 59 -5.32 0.03 -6.87
CA ALA A 59 -4.63 -0.39 -8.08
C ALA A 59 -5.60 -0.96 -9.11
N ASP A 60 -6.52 -1.84 -8.69
CA ASP A 60 -7.53 -2.44 -9.56
C ASP A 60 -8.50 -1.42 -10.14
N ALA A 61 -8.82 -0.36 -9.38
CA ALA A 61 -9.77 0.66 -9.82
C ALA A 61 -9.14 1.73 -10.73
N ARG A 62 -7.82 1.99 -10.64
CA ARG A 62 -7.22 3.22 -11.20
C ARG A 62 -5.91 3.06 -11.96
N LEU A 63 -5.21 1.94 -11.81
CA LEU A 63 -3.87 1.74 -12.40
C LEU A 63 -3.85 0.69 -13.52
N SER A 64 -5.03 0.20 -13.93
CA SER A 64 -5.25 -0.79 -15.00
C SER A 64 -5.02 -0.21 -16.40
#